data_AF-A0A916VRZ8-F1
#
_entry.id   AF-A0A916VRZ8-F1
#
_cell.length_a   1.000
_cell.length_b   1.000
_cell.length_c   1.000
_cell.angle_alpha   90.00
_cell.angle_beta   90.00
_cell.angle_gamma   90.00
#
_symmetry.space_group_name_H-M   'P 1'
#
loop_
_entity.id
_entity.type
_entity.pdbx_description
1 polymer ?
#
loop_
_entity_poly.entity_id
_entity_poly.type
_entity_poly.pdbx_seq_one_letter_code
_entity_poly.pdbx_strand_id
1 'polypeptide(L)'
;MRFINPKTDYAFKKIFSSAQSKNILISFLNALLYEGQNTIRDLEFIDTYQPGSVAILKDSYLDVRAKLDNGSTVIIEMQVLNIEGFNKRVIYYAAKVYVNQLQRGKIYTGLKPVISLTIADFTMFKESEKIITRFAFKEWENSFVYPDSDIELFFVELPKFKKNWQI
;
A
#
# COMPACT_ATOMS: atom_id res chain seq x y z
N MET A 1 15.44 -21.61 18.48
CA MET A 1 14.48 -20.49 18.31
C MET A 1 13.66 -20.75 17.05
N ARG A 2 12.34 -20.60 17.12
CA ARG A 2 11.46 -20.74 15.95
C ARG A 2 11.09 -19.34 15.47
N PHE A 3 11.66 -18.91 14.34
CA PHE A 3 11.37 -17.59 13.76
C PHE A 3 10.03 -17.65 13.01
N ILE A 4 9.24 -16.59 13.12
CA ILE A 4 8.00 -16.46 12.35
C ILE A 4 8.36 -15.87 10.98
N ASN A 5 7.82 -16.45 9.90
CA ASN A 5 7.99 -15.92 8.56
C ASN A 5 7.28 -14.55 8.45
N PRO A 6 7.99 -13.44 8.17
CA PRO A 6 7.42 -12.09 8.11
C PRO A 6 6.40 -11.90 6.97
N LYS A 7 6.35 -12.83 6.01
CA LYS A 7 5.36 -12.83 4.92
C LYS A 7 3.98 -13.33 5.34
N THR A 8 3.85 -13.88 6.54
CA THR A 8 2.52 -14.25 7.06
C THR A 8 1.80 -13.01 7.58
N ASP A 9 0.49 -12.92 7.34
CA ASP A 9 -0.35 -11.80 7.79
C ASP A 9 -0.12 -11.46 9.27
N TYR A 10 -0.15 -12.48 10.14
CA TYR A 10 0.10 -12.32 11.57
C TYR A 10 1.47 -11.68 11.87
N ALA A 11 2.53 -12.15 11.23
CA ALA A 11 3.87 -11.63 11.46
C ALA A 11 4.02 -10.20 10.93
N PHE A 12 3.48 -9.94 9.73
CA PHE A 12 3.53 -8.64 9.10
C PHE A 12 2.81 -7.59 9.96
N LYS A 13 1.58 -7.89 10.40
CA LYS A 13 0.84 -7.05 11.35
C LYS A 13 1.65 -6.84 12.63
N LYS A 14 2.16 -7.91 13.25
CA LYS A 14 2.93 -7.76 14.48
C LYS A 14 4.17 -6.86 14.32
N ILE A 15 4.83 -6.91 13.16
CA ILE A 15 5.99 -6.07 12.87
C ILE A 15 5.58 -4.62 12.60
N PHE A 16 4.47 -4.38 11.87
CA PHE A 16 4.16 -3.06 11.31
C PHE A 16 2.94 -2.34 11.89
N SER A 17 2.07 -2.99 12.67
CA SER A 17 0.81 -2.41 13.18
C SER A 17 0.77 -2.18 14.70
N SER A 18 1.90 -2.33 15.41
CA SER A 18 1.99 -1.95 16.82
C SER A 18 2.38 -0.47 16.98
N ALA A 19 1.94 0.20 18.06
CA ALA A 19 2.36 1.57 18.34
C ALA A 19 3.89 1.71 18.47
N GLN A 20 4.56 0.65 18.95
CA GLN A 20 6.03 0.57 19.06
C GLN A 20 6.70 0.40 17.69
N SER A 21 5.94 -0.04 16.68
CA SER A 21 6.39 -0.26 15.30
C SER A 21 6.31 0.99 14.42
N LYS A 22 5.74 2.09 14.90
CA LYS A 22 5.48 3.28 14.09
C LYS A 22 6.73 3.78 13.34
N ASN A 23 7.86 3.91 14.04
CA ASN A 23 9.13 4.35 13.44
C ASN A 23 9.68 3.34 12.42
N ILE A 24 9.46 2.04 12.65
CA ILE A 24 9.84 0.99 11.70
C ILE A 24 9.04 1.14 10.42
N LEU A 25 7.72 1.35 10.53
CA LEU A 25 6.86 1.55 9.38
C LEU A 25 7.19 2.83 8.62
N ILE A 26 7.44 3.95 9.32
CA ILE A 26 7.87 5.22 8.70
C ILE A 26 9.16 5.01 7.90
N SER A 27 10.18 4.39 8.51
CA SER A 27 11.44 4.11 7.84
C SER A 27 11.25 3.21 6.61
N PHE A 28 10.40 2.19 6.72
CA PHE A 28 10.11 1.26 5.65
C PHE A 28 9.39 1.95 4.47
N LEU A 29 8.38 2.77 4.74
CA LEU A 29 7.65 3.52 3.72
C LEU A 29 8.53 4.58 3.05
N ASN A 30 9.37 5.30 3.80
CA ASN A 30 10.33 6.24 3.22
C ASN A 30 11.31 5.54 2.27
N ALA A 31 11.79 4.35 2.63
CA ALA A 31 12.66 3.56 1.75
C ALA A 31 11.95 3.13 0.45
N LEU A 32 10.69 2.68 0.54
CA LEU A 32 9.96 2.14 -0.61
C LEU A 32 9.32 3.19 -1.51
N LEU A 33 8.75 4.25 -0.94
CA LEU A 33 7.93 5.22 -1.66
C LEU A 33 8.72 6.47 -2.07
N TYR A 34 9.80 6.78 -1.34
CA TYR A 34 10.55 8.03 -1.47
C TYR A 34 12.06 7.82 -1.55
N GLU A 35 12.50 6.66 -2.01
CA GLU A 35 13.93 6.36 -2.26
C GLU A 35 14.83 6.59 -1.02
N GLY A 36 14.27 6.39 0.19
CA GLY A 36 14.98 6.58 1.46
C GLY A 36 15.00 8.02 1.96
N GLN A 37 14.42 8.98 1.22
CA GLN A 37 14.27 10.35 1.71
C GLN A 37 13.30 10.38 2.90
N ASN A 38 13.63 11.22 3.89
CA ASN A 38 12.83 11.37 5.09
C ASN A 38 11.61 12.27 4.82
N THR A 39 10.66 11.77 4.04
CA THR A 39 9.46 12.48 3.60
C THR A 39 8.32 12.32 4.60
N ILE A 40 8.00 11.08 4.97
CA ILE A 40 7.03 10.78 6.02
C ILE A 40 7.66 11.06 7.37
N ARG A 41 7.08 11.99 8.13
CA ARG A 41 7.54 12.35 9.48
C ARG A 41 6.73 11.66 10.56
N ASP A 42 5.45 11.42 10.28
CA ASP A 42 4.54 10.81 11.21
C ASP A 42 3.46 10.01 10.51
N LEU A 43 2.83 9.09 11.24
CA LEU A 43 1.65 8.38 10.77
C LEU A 43 0.72 7.98 11.91
N GLU A 44 -0.55 7.82 11.59
CA GLU A 44 -1.58 7.31 12.49
C GLU A 44 -2.16 6.02 11.90
N PHE A 45 -2.17 4.95 12.68
CA PHE A 45 -2.84 3.71 12.26
C PHE A 45 -4.34 3.93 12.18
N ILE A 46 -4.95 3.52 11.07
CA ILE A 46 -6.39 3.55 10.89
C ILE A 46 -6.90 2.14 11.16
N ASP A 47 -7.77 2.01 12.15
CA ASP A 47 -8.41 0.72 12.45
C ASP A 47 -9.21 0.24 11.23
N THR A 48 -8.94 -0.99 10.79
CA THR A 48 -9.58 -1.58 9.61
C THR A 48 -10.96 -2.13 9.93
N TYR A 49 -11.35 -2.21 11.21
CA TYR A 49 -12.67 -2.63 11.64
C TYR A 49 -13.71 -1.52 11.47
N GLN A 50 -14.60 -1.66 10.48
CA GLN A 50 -15.79 -0.80 10.34
C GLN A 50 -17.05 -1.56 10.75
N PRO A 51 -17.65 -1.27 11.93
CA PRO A 51 -18.97 -1.78 12.28
C PRO A 51 -20.02 -1.20 11.30
N GLY A 52 -20.75 -2.08 10.61
CA GLY A 52 -21.88 -1.67 9.74
C GLY A 52 -21.57 -1.60 8.24
N SER A 53 -20.33 -1.82 7.79
CA SER A 53 -20.09 -2.11 6.38
C SER A 53 -20.53 -3.55 6.11
N VAL A 54 -21.52 -3.71 5.24
CA VAL A 54 -22.09 -5.00 4.85
C VAL A 54 -20.98 -6.04 4.64
N ALA A 55 -21.01 -7.13 5.43
CA ALA A 55 -20.07 -8.25 5.43
C ALA A 55 -20.15 -9.12 4.15
N ILE A 56 -20.41 -8.53 2.98
CA ILE A 56 -20.68 -9.25 1.73
C ILE A 56 -19.41 -9.45 0.87
N LEU A 57 -18.28 -8.83 1.18
CA LEU A 57 -17.09 -8.95 0.34
C LEU A 57 -15.93 -9.55 1.14
N LYS A 58 -15.92 -10.89 1.16
CA LYS A 58 -14.80 -11.81 1.47
C LYS A 58 -13.55 -11.13 2.00
N ASP A 59 -13.29 -11.31 3.30
CA ASP A 59 -11.98 -11.39 3.97
C ASP A 59 -10.77 -10.96 3.14
N SER A 60 -10.72 -9.68 2.76
CA SER A 60 -9.48 -9.06 2.34
C SER A 60 -8.88 -8.41 3.56
N TYR A 61 -7.96 -9.14 4.16
CA TYR A 61 -7.08 -8.67 5.20
C TYR A 61 -6.26 -7.50 4.60
N LEU A 62 -6.72 -6.26 4.78
CA LEU A 62 -5.88 -5.08 4.59
C LEU A 62 -4.89 -5.11 5.75
N ASP A 63 -3.63 -5.41 5.46
CA ASP A 63 -2.69 -5.80 6.52
C ASP A 63 -2.29 -4.62 7.40
N VAL A 64 -2.13 -3.43 6.82
CA VAL A 64 -1.95 -2.17 7.55
C VAL A 64 -2.57 -1.01 6.77
N ARG A 65 -3.30 -0.14 7.47
CA ARG A 65 -3.75 1.14 6.93
C ARG A 65 -3.26 2.26 7.83
N ALA A 66 -2.70 3.31 7.25
CA ALA A 66 -2.21 4.46 7.99
C ALA A 66 -2.51 5.79 7.28
N LYS A 67 -2.72 6.83 8.08
CA LYS A 67 -2.76 8.22 7.62
C LYS A 67 -1.38 8.83 7.83
N LEU A 68 -0.82 9.46 6.81
CA LEU A 68 0.48 10.14 6.86
C LEU A 68 0.31 11.58 7.37
N ASP A 69 1.41 12.21 7.76
CA ASP A 69 1.45 13.59 8.27
C ASP A 69 0.97 14.65 7.25
N ASN A 70 1.09 14.36 5.95
CA ASN A 70 0.53 15.21 4.88
C ASN A 70 -0.98 14.99 4.62
N GLY A 71 -1.62 14.07 5.36
CA GLY A 71 -3.03 13.72 5.23
C GLY A 71 -3.35 12.61 4.23
N SER A 72 -2.38 12.16 3.43
CA SER A 72 -2.55 11.02 2.53
C SER A 72 -2.79 9.73 3.30
N THR A 73 -3.49 8.78 2.70
CA THR A 73 -3.71 7.43 3.25
C THR A 73 -2.82 6.43 2.54
N VAL A 74 -2.07 5.62 3.28
CA VAL A 74 -1.38 4.45 2.76
C VAL A 74 -2.10 3.18 3.17
N ILE A 75 -2.25 2.27 2.21
CA ILE A 75 -2.79 0.92 2.39
C ILE A 75 -1.65 -0.03 2.07
N ILE A 76 -1.38 -0.99 2.95
CA ILE A 76 -0.27 -1.94 2.79
C ILE A 76 -0.83 -3.35 2.84
N GLU A 77 -0.46 -4.15 1.83
CA GLU A 77 -0.94 -5.51 1.65
C GLU A 77 0.23 -6.45 1.30
N MET A 78 0.42 -7.49 2.09
CA MET A 78 1.33 -8.61 1.85
C MET A 78 0.54 -9.72 1.15
N GLN A 79 0.86 -9.96 -0.13
CA GLN A 79 0.19 -10.99 -0.92
C GLN A 79 1.16 -12.13 -1.25
N VAL A 80 0.93 -13.29 -0.63
CA VAL A 80 1.76 -14.50 -0.85
C VAL A 80 1.35 -15.26 -2.11
N LEU A 81 0.05 -15.31 -2.43
CA LEU A 81 -0.48 -16.10 -3.54
C LEU A 81 -0.94 -15.22 -4.70
N ASN A 82 -0.58 -15.60 -5.92
CA ASN A 82 -1.16 -14.99 -7.12
C ASN A 82 -2.55 -15.56 -7.38
N ILE A 83 -3.57 -14.88 -6.87
CA ILE A 83 -4.98 -15.27 -7.06
C ILE A 83 -5.58 -14.53 -8.26
N GLU A 84 -6.51 -15.18 -8.95
CA GLU A 84 -7.26 -14.55 -10.03
C GLU A 84 -7.99 -13.29 -9.53
N GLY A 85 -7.93 -12.22 -10.32
CA GLY A 85 -8.59 -10.96 -10.00
C GLY A 85 -7.85 -10.07 -9.00
N PHE A 86 -6.67 -10.46 -8.52
CA PHE A 86 -5.89 -9.67 -7.55
C PHE A 86 -5.63 -8.22 -8.02
N ASN A 87 -5.24 -8.02 -9.27
CA ASN A 87 -5.00 -6.67 -9.82
C ASN A 87 -6.26 -5.79 -9.75
N LYS A 88 -7.45 -6.38 -10.03
CA LYS A 88 -8.73 -5.66 -9.92
C LYS A 88 -9.05 -5.33 -8.47
N ARG A 89 -8.71 -6.22 -7.54
CA ARG A 89 -8.91 -6.04 -6.09
C ARG A 89 -8.08 -4.88 -5.53
N VAL A 90 -6.81 -4.76 -5.93
CA VAL A 90 -5.95 -3.63 -5.54
C VAL A 90 -6.57 -2.29 -5.93
N ILE A 91 -7.04 -2.17 -7.17
CA ILE A 91 -7.72 -0.96 -7.67
C ILE A 91 -9.02 -0.72 -6.89
N TYR A 92 -9.83 -1.76 -6.69
CA TYR A 92 -11.09 -1.69 -5.96
C TYR A 92 -10.90 -1.14 -4.53
N TYR A 93 -9.88 -1.60 -3.79
CA TYR A 93 -9.63 -1.09 -2.44
C TYR A 93 -9.08 0.32 -2.40
N ALA A 94 -8.16 0.68 -3.29
CA ALA A 94 -7.67 2.04 -3.39
C ALA A 94 -8.83 3.03 -3.67
N ALA A 95 -9.69 2.69 -4.64
CA ALA A 95 -10.86 3.49 -4.97
C ALA A 95 -11.86 3.56 -3.81
N LYS A 96 -12.13 2.44 -3.13
CA LYS A 96 -13.02 2.41 -1.95
C LYS A 96 -12.51 3.31 -0.83
N VAL A 97 -11.19 3.29 -0.56
CA VAL A 97 -10.58 4.16 0.45
C VAL A 97 -10.68 5.62 0.05
N TYR A 98 -10.48 5.96 -1.23
CA TYR A 98 -10.61 7.32 -1.74
C TYR A 98 -12.04 7.86 -1.62
N VAL A 99 -13.03 7.10 -2.09
CA VAL A 99 -14.45 7.49 -2.01
C VAL A 99 -14.93 7.65 -0.57
N ASN A 100 -14.48 6.78 0.34
CA ASN A 100 -14.89 6.82 1.75
C ASN A 100 -14.34 8.01 2.56
N GLN A 101 -13.47 8.85 1.98
CA GLN A 101 -12.99 10.07 2.65
C GLN A 101 -14.06 11.16 2.68
N LEU A 102 -14.94 11.20 1.67
CA LEU A 102 -15.94 12.25 1.54
C LEU A 102 -17.28 11.82 2.14
N GLN A 103 -17.77 12.63 3.07
CA GLN A 103 -19.15 12.55 3.55
C GLN A 103 -20.09 13.31 2.61
N ARG A 104 -21.37 12.93 2.62
CA ARG A 104 -22.42 13.59 1.83
C ARG A 104 -22.41 15.11 2.07
N GLY A 105 -22.36 15.89 1.01
CA GLY A 105 -22.38 17.37 1.05
C GLY A 105 -21.02 18.04 1.27
N LYS A 106 -19.90 17.29 1.26
CA LYS A 106 -18.54 17.85 1.28
C LYS A 106 -18.00 18.09 -0.14
N ILE A 107 -17.05 19.02 -0.25
CA ILE A 107 -16.44 19.45 -1.52
C ILE A 107 -15.25 18.54 -1.86
N TYR A 108 -15.07 18.21 -3.14
CA TYR A 108 -14.00 17.33 -3.63
C TYR A 108 -12.58 17.82 -3.33
N THR A 109 -12.36 19.12 -3.14
CA THR A 109 -11.05 19.68 -2.74
C THR A 109 -10.55 19.20 -1.38
N GLY A 110 -11.40 18.55 -0.59
CA GLY A 110 -11.02 17.90 0.67
C GLY A 110 -10.46 16.49 0.51
N LEU A 111 -10.49 15.91 -0.70
CA LEU A 111 -9.90 14.60 -0.97
C LEU A 111 -8.38 14.64 -0.75
N LYS A 112 -7.86 13.53 -0.22
CA LYS A 112 -6.44 13.33 0.00
C LYS A 112 -5.94 12.13 -0.78
N PRO A 113 -4.67 12.13 -1.19
CA PRO A 113 -4.09 11.02 -1.92
C PRO A 113 -4.17 9.68 -1.16
N VAL A 114 -4.26 8.61 -1.92
CA VAL A 114 -4.29 7.21 -1.50
C VAL A 114 -3.15 6.47 -2.20
N ILE A 115 -2.26 5.89 -1.40
CA ILE A 115 -1.17 5.05 -1.86
C ILE A 115 -1.54 3.61 -1.53
N SER A 116 -1.67 2.76 -2.54
CA SER A 116 -1.81 1.32 -2.37
C SER A 116 -0.46 0.66 -2.56
N LEU A 117 0.14 0.17 -1.48
CA LEU A 117 1.40 -0.55 -1.47
C LEU A 117 1.17 -2.04 -1.34
N THR A 118 1.44 -2.79 -2.40
CA THR A 118 1.42 -4.24 -2.41
C THR A 118 2.84 -4.80 -2.31
N ILE A 119 3.07 -5.71 -1.38
CA ILE A 119 4.28 -6.52 -1.29
C ILE A 119 3.91 -7.94 -1.74
N ALA A 120 4.37 -8.35 -2.92
CA ALA A 120 4.03 -9.61 -3.55
C ALA A 120 5.16 -10.63 -3.42
N ASP A 121 4.84 -11.86 -2.98
CA ASP A 121 5.79 -13.00 -2.98
C ASP A 121 5.81 -13.78 -4.32
N PHE A 122 5.40 -13.11 -5.39
CA PHE A 122 5.34 -13.64 -6.76
C PHE A 122 5.60 -12.52 -7.76
N THR A 123 5.95 -12.89 -9.00
CA THR A 123 6.13 -11.94 -10.10
C THR A 123 4.77 -11.56 -10.69
N MET A 124 4.42 -10.28 -10.62
CA MET A 124 3.24 -9.66 -11.20
C MET A 124 3.49 -9.12 -12.60
N PHE A 125 4.61 -8.42 -12.80
CA PHE A 125 4.93 -7.73 -14.06
C PHE A 125 6.16 -8.37 -14.68
N LYS A 126 5.97 -9.25 -15.66
CA LYS A 126 7.07 -10.00 -16.30
C LYS A 126 7.90 -9.13 -17.24
N GLU A 127 7.34 -8.00 -17.64
CA GLU A 127 7.92 -7.02 -18.57
C GLU A 127 8.89 -6.06 -17.88
N SER A 128 9.00 -6.11 -16.55
CA SER A 128 9.84 -5.23 -15.74
C SER A 128 10.73 -6.05 -14.81
N GLU A 129 12.03 -5.78 -14.79
CA GLU A 129 12.96 -6.36 -13.81
C GLU A 129 13.03 -5.55 -12.51
N LYS A 130 12.28 -4.44 -12.40
CA LYS A 130 12.30 -3.58 -11.21
C LYS A 130 11.68 -4.30 -10.01
N ILE A 131 12.33 -4.18 -8.87
CA ILE A 131 11.80 -4.67 -7.58
C ILE A 131 10.60 -3.84 -7.15
N ILE A 132 10.67 -2.52 -7.36
CA ILE A 132 9.61 -1.58 -7.01
C ILE A 132 9.05 -0.98 -8.32
N THR A 133 7.75 -1.11 -8.53
CA THR A 133 7.05 -0.49 -9.66
C THR A 133 5.95 0.42 -9.15
N ARG A 134 5.83 1.62 -9.74
CA ARG A 134 4.82 2.63 -9.43
C ARG A 134 3.91 2.85 -10.64
N PHE A 135 2.60 2.81 -10.42
CA PHE A 135 1.57 3.14 -11.40
C PHE A 135 0.77 4.34 -10.93
N ALA A 136 0.43 5.21 -11.88
CA ALA A 136 -0.40 6.40 -11.70
C ALA A 136 -1.23 6.62 -12.96
N PHE A 137 -2.32 7.39 -12.86
CA PHE A 137 -3.07 7.81 -14.04
C PHE A 137 -2.25 8.75 -14.91
N LYS A 138 -2.22 8.46 -16.21
CA LYS A 138 -1.44 9.21 -17.20
C LYS A 138 -2.26 9.41 -18.46
N GLU A 139 -1.94 10.48 -19.19
CA GLU A 139 -2.39 10.66 -20.57
C GLU A 139 -1.75 9.59 -21.46
N TRP A 140 -2.49 9.12 -22.46
CA TRP A 140 -2.15 7.94 -23.24
C TRP A 140 -0.97 8.17 -24.19
N GLU A 141 -0.96 9.28 -24.92
CA GLU A 141 0.02 9.51 -26.00
C GLU A 141 1.34 10.07 -25.48
N ASN A 142 1.29 11.09 -24.63
CA ASN A 142 2.44 11.84 -24.15
C ASN A 142 2.91 11.39 -22.76
N SER A 143 2.17 10.49 -22.11
CA SER A 143 2.54 9.87 -20.83
C SER A 143 2.73 10.86 -19.65
N PHE A 144 2.21 12.08 -19.73
CA PHE A 144 2.21 12.99 -18.59
C PHE A 144 1.18 12.53 -17.54
N VAL A 145 1.46 12.80 -16.27
CA VAL A 145 0.60 12.39 -15.15
C VAL A 145 -0.66 13.26 -15.11
N TYR A 146 -1.82 12.62 -14.91
CA TYR A 146 -3.08 13.32 -14.73
C TYR A 146 -2.96 14.32 -13.54
N PRO A 147 -3.43 15.57 -13.68
CA PRO A 147 -3.46 16.51 -12.55
C PRO A 147 -4.27 15.92 -11.38
N ASP A 148 -3.82 16.08 -10.14
CA ASP A 148 -4.50 15.50 -8.97
C ASP A 148 -4.70 13.97 -9.06
N SER A 149 -3.67 13.28 -9.59
CA SER A 149 -3.60 11.80 -9.59
C SER A 149 -3.42 11.29 -8.16
N ASP A 150 -4.52 11.30 -7.43
CA ASP A 150 -4.58 11.01 -6.00
C ASP A 150 -4.56 9.51 -5.69
N ILE A 151 -4.58 8.62 -6.68
CA ILE A 151 -4.44 7.18 -6.45
C ILE A 151 -3.17 6.68 -7.12
N GLU A 152 -2.27 6.16 -6.30
CA GLU A 152 -1.02 5.56 -6.74
C GLU A 152 -0.93 4.10 -6.30
N LEU A 153 -0.44 3.24 -7.19
CA LEU A 153 -0.24 1.83 -6.90
C LEU A 153 1.25 1.54 -6.91
N PHE A 154 1.78 1.10 -5.78
CA PHE A 154 3.14 0.63 -5.61
C PHE A 154 3.15 -0.88 -5.44
N PHE A 155 4.07 -1.53 -6.15
CA PHE A 155 4.27 -2.97 -6.06
C PHE A 155 5.73 -3.26 -5.74
N VAL A 156 5.96 -4.04 -4.69
CA VAL A 156 7.26 -4.60 -4.29
C VAL A 156 7.22 -6.09 -4.57
N GLU A 157 7.94 -6.55 -5.59
CA GLU A 157 7.95 -7.97 -5.99
C GLU A 157 9.16 -8.67 -5.37
N LEU A 158 8.94 -9.38 -4.26
CA LEU A 158 10.00 -10.04 -3.48
C LEU A 158 10.86 -11.01 -4.30
N PRO A 159 10.33 -11.80 -5.26
CA PRO A 159 11.17 -12.69 -6.07
C PRO A 159 12.21 -11.98 -6.94
N LYS A 160 12.01 -10.68 -7.23
CA LYS A 160 12.96 -9.86 -7.98
C LYS A 160 14.10 -9.33 -7.11
N PHE A 161 13.97 -9.42 -5.79
CA PHE A 161 15.03 -9.02 -4.87
C PHE A 161 16.19 -10.02 -4.92
N LYS A 162 17.29 -9.61 -5.56
CA LYS A 162 18.54 -10.36 -5.56
C LYS A 162 19.43 -9.88 -4.43
N LYS A 163 19.66 -10.74 -3.44
CA LYS A 163 20.53 -10.43 -2.31
C LYS A 163 21.99 -10.53 -2.75
N ASN A 164 22.56 -9.40 -3.16
CA ASN A 164 24.01 -9.30 -3.36
C ASN A 164 24.65 -9.12 -1.98
N TRP A 165 25.10 -10.22 -1.40
CA TRP A 165 25.98 -10.14 -0.24
C TRP A 165 27.33 -9.59 -0.72
N GLN A 166 27.62 -8.33 -0.40
CA GLN A 166 29.00 -7.89 -0.26
C GLN A 166 29.34 -8.09 1.22
N ILE A 167 29.99 -9.22 1.51
CA ILE A 167 30.68 -9.46 2.77
C ILE A 167 32.08 -8.86 2.62
#